data_AF-A0AAE1H5I4-F1
#
_entry.id   AF-A0AAE1H5I4-F1
#
_cell.length_a   1.000
_cell.length_b   1.000
_cell.length_c   1.000
_cell.angle_alpha   90.00
_cell.angle_beta   90.00
_cell.angle_gamma   90.00
#
_symmetry.space_group_name_H-M   'P 1'
#
loop_
_entity.id
_entity.type
_entity.pdbx_description
1 polymer ?
#
loop_
_entity_poly.entity_id
_entity_poly.type
_entity_poly.pdbx_seq_one_letter_code
_entity_poly.pdbx_strand_id
1 'polypeptide(L)'
;MNVVGDVPVAMRGKSEYEEEMAFLKEPCSATGNSLHRHLCDIVHYALGTRAAGASTGLAMLNAFEELSRMLRVRRAALQSPAHGKGKGLGSGTGDSYEYALRARHLLKGGEERRSVRVDEDEADGVELGDHAAVLDSFTLMRRCGLALDPEEALAVALAVKRLAETRTLIRMRFWGKVLARGGDYTVLEAELTDDELDRRADLLGPAEQAELEDVLNRKVYLVCSDPCGGGEWRELPPIRSAHVVAARALDTSPALLSGRLDAQVRDFPATEAHLLHAQLVRITAACAVSPAGAFTRSPPTSQDLAG
;
A
#
# COMPACT_ATOMS: atom_id res chain seq x y z
N MET A 1 -1.92 -53.95 -25.55
CA MET A 1 -2.87 -53.18 -26.35
C MET A 1 -4.23 -53.86 -26.27
N ASN A 2 -5.05 -53.47 -25.30
CA ASN A 2 -6.48 -53.78 -25.29
C ASN A 2 -7.20 -52.46 -25.54
N VAL A 3 -7.45 -52.18 -26.81
CA VAL A 3 -8.37 -51.13 -27.22
C VAL A 3 -9.73 -51.81 -27.39
N VAL A 4 -10.79 -51.09 -27.03
CA VAL A 4 -12.20 -51.50 -26.97
C VAL A 4 -12.60 -52.09 -25.62
N GLY A 5 -12.74 -51.20 -24.62
CA GLY A 5 -13.69 -51.40 -23.54
C GLY A 5 -15.07 -50.97 -24.03
N ASP A 6 -16.06 -51.82 -23.79
CA ASP A 6 -17.47 -51.64 -24.11
C ASP A 6 -17.96 -50.19 -24.01
N VAL A 7 -18.62 -49.70 -25.05
CA VAL A 7 -19.50 -48.55 -24.94
C VAL A 7 -20.86 -49.10 -24.50
N PRO A 8 -21.32 -48.85 -23.26
CA PRO A 8 -22.62 -49.33 -22.82
C PRO A 8 -23.71 -48.56 -23.56
N VAL A 9 -24.53 -49.28 -24.33
CA VAL A 9 -25.70 -48.71 -25.02
C VAL A 9 -26.80 -48.44 -23.98
N ALA A 10 -26.93 -47.15 -23.68
CA ALA A 10 -28.01 -46.37 -23.07
C ALA A 10 -29.30 -47.06 -22.57
N MET A 11 -29.61 -46.78 -21.29
CA MET A 11 -30.80 -46.03 -20.86
C MET A 11 -30.45 -45.30 -19.55
N ARG A 12 -29.78 -44.13 -19.64
CA ARG A 12 -29.42 -43.33 -18.44
C ARG A 12 -30.55 -42.39 -18.05
N GLY A 13 -30.92 -42.37 -16.77
CA GLY A 13 -31.94 -41.47 -16.23
C GLY A 13 -31.50 -40.01 -16.28
N LYS A 14 -32.46 -39.07 -16.33
CA LYS A 14 -32.18 -37.61 -16.32
C LYS A 14 -31.27 -37.19 -15.15
N SER A 15 -31.41 -37.83 -13.99
CA SER A 15 -30.61 -37.54 -12.78
C SER A 15 -29.12 -37.82 -12.97
N GLU A 16 -28.75 -38.94 -13.60
CA GLU A 16 -27.35 -39.30 -13.82
C GLU A 16 -26.69 -38.36 -14.84
N TYR A 17 -27.42 -37.93 -15.87
CA TYR A 17 -26.94 -36.96 -16.84
C TYR A 17 -26.63 -35.60 -16.20
N GLU A 18 -27.46 -35.17 -15.25
CA GLU A 18 -27.27 -33.91 -14.53
C GLU A 18 -26.04 -33.97 -13.61
N GLU A 19 -25.78 -35.10 -12.95
CA GLU A 19 -24.59 -35.34 -12.13
C GLU A 19 -23.30 -35.36 -12.98
N GLU A 20 -23.32 -36.04 -14.12
CA GLU A 20 -22.17 -36.08 -15.04
C GLU A 20 -21.86 -34.70 -15.65
N MET A 21 -22.90 -33.94 -15.98
CA MET A 21 -22.75 -32.56 -16.48
C MET A 21 -22.26 -31.60 -15.41
N ALA A 22 -22.64 -31.82 -14.14
CA ALA A 22 -22.11 -31.04 -13.02
C ALA A 22 -20.60 -31.27 -12.86
N PHE A 23 -20.17 -32.53 -12.87
CA PHE A 23 -18.75 -32.90 -12.78
C PHE A 23 -17.90 -32.28 -13.91
N LEU A 24 -18.37 -32.33 -15.16
CA LEU A 24 -17.64 -31.73 -16.29
C LEU A 24 -17.52 -30.20 -16.21
N LYS A 25 -18.43 -29.54 -15.49
CA LYS A 25 -18.46 -28.09 -15.32
C LYS A 25 -17.63 -27.60 -14.14
N GLU A 26 -17.10 -28.47 -13.29
CA GLU A 26 -16.20 -28.09 -12.21
C GLU A 26 -14.91 -27.45 -12.74
N PRO A 27 -14.46 -26.32 -12.15
CA PRO A 27 -13.25 -25.64 -12.60
C PRO A 27 -11.99 -26.42 -12.18
N CYS A 28 -11.11 -26.68 -13.14
CA CYS A 28 -9.81 -27.31 -12.85
C CYS A 28 -8.84 -26.30 -12.25
N SER A 29 -8.32 -26.58 -11.04
CA SER A 29 -7.40 -25.70 -10.30
C SER A 29 -6.11 -25.36 -11.05
N ALA A 30 -5.62 -26.25 -11.93
CA ALA A 30 -4.38 -26.06 -12.68
C ALA A 30 -4.52 -25.17 -13.93
N THR A 31 -5.73 -24.99 -14.45
CA THR A 31 -5.97 -24.26 -15.73
C THR A 31 -7.09 -23.23 -15.64
N GLY A 32 -7.72 -23.06 -14.47
CA GLY A 32 -8.78 -22.09 -14.21
C GLY A 32 -10.07 -22.28 -15.03
N ASN A 33 -10.18 -23.37 -15.80
CA ASN A 33 -11.30 -23.65 -16.71
C ASN A 33 -11.84 -25.06 -16.48
N SER A 34 -13.13 -25.27 -16.77
CA SER A 34 -13.76 -26.59 -16.71
C SER A 34 -13.53 -27.41 -17.98
N LEU A 35 -13.56 -28.74 -17.84
CA LEU A 35 -13.41 -29.68 -18.96
C LEU A 35 -14.50 -29.47 -20.00
N HIS A 36 -15.73 -29.24 -19.54
CA HIS A 36 -16.88 -28.89 -20.38
C HIS A 36 -16.58 -27.70 -21.30
N ARG A 37 -16.05 -26.60 -20.74
CA ARG A 37 -15.75 -25.40 -21.53
C ARG A 37 -14.64 -25.66 -22.54
N HIS A 38 -13.60 -26.40 -22.15
CA HIS A 38 -12.51 -26.77 -23.06
C HIS A 38 -13.00 -27.61 -24.25
N LEU A 39 -13.87 -28.59 -24.01
CA LEU A 39 -14.46 -29.41 -25.07
C LEU A 39 -15.37 -28.58 -25.98
N CYS A 40 -16.21 -27.72 -25.41
CA CYS A 40 -17.05 -26.81 -26.21
C CYS A 40 -16.21 -25.94 -27.14
N ASP A 41 -15.12 -25.34 -26.65
CA ASP A 41 -14.27 -24.45 -27.46
C ASP A 41 -13.60 -25.20 -28.62
N ILE A 42 -13.11 -26.43 -28.38
CA ILE A 42 -12.51 -27.25 -29.44
C ILE A 42 -13.57 -27.65 -30.47
N VAL A 43 -14.76 -28.08 -30.03
CA VAL A 43 -15.85 -28.49 -30.93
C VAL A 43 -16.36 -27.30 -31.74
N HIS A 44 -16.57 -26.13 -31.13
CA HIS A 44 -16.95 -24.92 -31.83
C HIS A 44 -15.92 -24.51 -32.87
N TYR A 45 -14.63 -24.57 -32.53
CA TYR A 45 -13.56 -24.26 -33.46
C TYR A 45 -13.46 -25.29 -34.59
N ALA A 46 -13.54 -26.58 -34.28
CA ALA A 46 -13.53 -27.66 -35.27
C ALA A 46 -14.70 -27.54 -36.25
N LEU A 47 -15.90 -27.25 -35.76
CA LEU A 47 -17.08 -26.98 -36.59
C LEU A 47 -16.92 -25.72 -37.45
N GLY A 48 -16.33 -24.65 -36.90
CA GLY A 48 -16.01 -23.43 -37.64
C GLY A 48 -15.00 -23.66 -38.77
N THR A 49 -13.95 -24.45 -38.51
CA THR A 49 -12.92 -24.79 -39.51
C THR A 49 -13.39 -25.81 -40.56
N ARG A 50 -14.40 -26.63 -40.25
CA ARG A 50 -14.99 -27.59 -41.20
C ARG A 50 -15.60 -26.88 -42.43
N ALA A 51 -16.03 -25.63 -42.28
CA ALA A 51 -16.49 -24.80 -43.37
C ALA A 51 -15.38 -24.41 -44.37
N ALA A 52 -14.09 -24.64 -44.03
CA ALA A 52 -12.93 -24.24 -44.82
C ALA A 52 -12.15 -25.41 -45.49
N GLY A 53 -12.68 -26.64 -45.50
CA GLY A 53 -12.24 -27.65 -46.48
C GLY A 53 -11.34 -28.81 -46.01
N ALA A 54 -11.51 -29.36 -44.81
CA ALA A 54 -10.83 -30.61 -44.40
C ALA A 54 -11.74 -31.84 -44.56
N SER A 55 -11.54 -32.62 -45.63
CA SER A 55 -12.36 -33.77 -46.04
C SER A 55 -11.76 -35.12 -45.64
N THR A 56 -11.48 -35.38 -44.35
CA THR A 56 -11.30 -36.77 -43.85
C THR A 56 -11.46 -36.83 -42.33
N GLY A 57 -12.17 -37.85 -41.82
CA GLY A 57 -12.39 -38.02 -40.37
C GLY A 57 -11.10 -38.14 -39.54
N LEU A 58 -10.03 -38.70 -40.12
CA LEU A 58 -8.73 -38.82 -39.48
C LEU A 58 -8.01 -37.47 -39.33
N ALA A 59 -8.15 -36.57 -40.32
CA ALA A 59 -7.59 -35.22 -40.25
C ALA A 59 -8.26 -34.38 -39.14
N MET A 60 -9.55 -34.61 -38.91
CA MET A 60 -10.30 -33.93 -37.85
C MET A 60 -9.87 -34.38 -36.45
N LEU A 61 -9.58 -35.67 -36.25
CA LEU A 61 -9.07 -36.20 -34.99
C LEU A 61 -7.66 -35.67 -34.67
N ASN A 62 -6.77 -35.64 -35.66
CA ASN A 62 -5.44 -35.07 -35.49
C ASN A 62 -5.50 -33.55 -35.22
N ALA A 63 -6.41 -32.83 -35.90
CA ALA A 63 -6.65 -31.42 -35.63
C ALA A 63 -7.22 -31.19 -34.22
N PHE A 64 -8.06 -32.07 -33.71
CA PHE A 64 -8.61 -31.99 -32.35
C PHE A 64 -7.50 -32.08 -31.29
N GLU A 65 -6.58 -33.04 -31.44
CA GLU A 65 -5.44 -33.20 -30.53
C GLU A 65 -4.53 -31.96 -30.55
N GLU A 66 -4.22 -31.46 -31.74
CA GLU A 66 -3.40 -30.26 -31.90
C GLU A 66 -4.10 -29.01 -31.35
N LEU A 67 -5.41 -28.87 -31.53
CA LEU A 67 -6.20 -27.78 -30.96
C LEU A 67 -6.29 -27.84 -29.44
N SER A 68 -6.45 -29.04 -28.87
CA SER A 68 -6.41 -29.23 -27.42
C SER A 68 -5.04 -28.83 -26.87
N ARG A 69 -3.95 -29.26 -27.53
CA ARG A 69 -2.57 -28.89 -27.18
C ARG A 69 -2.37 -27.38 -27.26
N MET A 70 -2.75 -26.74 -28.36
CA MET A 70 -2.61 -25.30 -28.55
C MET A 70 -3.41 -24.49 -27.53
N LEU A 71 -4.65 -24.88 -27.24
CA LEU A 71 -5.48 -24.19 -26.24
C LEU A 71 -4.91 -24.38 -24.83
N ARG A 72 -4.39 -25.56 -24.50
CA ARG A 72 -3.71 -25.81 -23.22
C ARG A 72 -2.46 -24.96 -23.09
N VAL A 73 -1.61 -24.91 -24.11
CA VAL A 73 -0.36 -24.10 -24.12
C VAL A 73 -0.69 -22.61 -24.07
N ARG A 74 -1.67 -22.13 -24.84
CA ARG A 74 -2.08 -20.72 -24.85
C ARG A 74 -2.66 -20.29 -23.51
N ARG A 75 -3.49 -21.14 -22.88
CA ARG A 75 -4.06 -20.87 -21.55
C ARG A 75 -2.99 -20.92 -20.47
N ALA A 76 -2.09 -21.90 -20.55
CA ALA A 76 -0.94 -21.98 -19.66
C ALA A 76 0.02 -20.78 -19.84
N ALA A 77 0.18 -20.25 -21.06
CA ALA A 77 0.99 -19.07 -21.34
C ALA A 77 0.33 -17.77 -20.85
N LEU A 78 -1.00 -17.65 -20.95
CA LEU A 78 -1.76 -16.57 -20.30
C LEU A 78 -1.75 -16.68 -18.77
N GLN A 79 -1.47 -17.87 -18.23
CA GLN A 79 -1.35 -18.16 -16.80
C GLN A 79 0.10 -18.18 -16.29
N SER A 80 1.08 -18.12 -17.18
CA SER A 80 2.50 -17.99 -16.81
C SER A 80 2.86 -16.51 -16.74
N PRO A 81 3.58 -16.09 -15.68
CA PRO A 81 3.82 -14.68 -15.42
C PRO A 81 4.68 -14.09 -16.53
N ALA A 82 4.23 -12.96 -17.09
CA ALA A 82 5.08 -12.11 -17.89
C ALA A 82 6.38 -11.84 -17.12
N HIS A 83 7.49 -11.99 -17.85
CA HIS A 83 8.87 -11.78 -17.42
C HIS A 83 9.03 -10.54 -16.54
N GLY A 84 9.60 -10.72 -15.34
CA GLY A 84 10.08 -9.62 -14.50
C GLY A 84 9.82 -9.71 -12.99
N LYS A 85 9.55 -10.87 -12.39
CA LYS A 85 9.58 -11.03 -10.92
C LYS A 85 10.87 -11.72 -10.48
N GLY A 86 11.82 -10.93 -10.00
CA GLY A 86 12.83 -11.44 -9.07
C GLY A 86 12.12 -12.05 -7.86
N LYS A 87 12.54 -13.24 -7.45
CA LYS A 87 12.01 -13.92 -6.26
C LYS A 87 12.24 -13.05 -5.02
N GLY A 88 11.17 -12.41 -4.56
CA GLY A 88 11.03 -11.80 -3.26
C GLY A 88 9.57 -11.98 -2.83
N LEU A 89 9.35 -12.36 -1.58
CA LEU A 89 8.09 -12.79 -1.01
C LEU A 89 6.93 -11.80 -1.24
N GLY A 90 5.74 -12.29 -1.60
CA GLY A 90 4.47 -11.60 -1.39
C GLY A 90 3.59 -11.32 -2.63
N SER A 91 2.37 -11.87 -2.59
CA SER A 91 1.09 -11.38 -3.14
C SER A 91 0.84 -11.18 -4.66
N GLY A 92 -0.17 -11.91 -5.15
CA GLY A 92 -1.40 -11.35 -5.72
C GLY A 92 -1.35 -10.38 -6.90
N THR A 93 -1.66 -10.85 -8.10
CA THR A 93 -2.11 -10.00 -9.23
C THR A 93 -3.48 -9.34 -9.00
N GLY A 94 -4.13 -9.59 -7.85
CA GLY A 94 -5.34 -8.88 -7.40
C GLY A 94 -5.06 -7.49 -6.82
N ASP A 95 -3.84 -7.23 -6.34
CA ASP A 95 -3.56 -6.03 -5.57
C ASP A 95 -3.51 -4.76 -6.43
N SER A 96 -2.96 -4.79 -7.66
CA SER A 96 -2.78 -3.55 -8.46
C SER A 96 -4.10 -2.97 -9.00
N TYR A 97 -5.05 -3.80 -9.44
CA TYR A 97 -6.36 -3.30 -9.88
C TYR A 97 -7.20 -2.78 -8.71
N GLU A 98 -7.20 -3.50 -7.58
CA GLU A 98 -7.86 -3.06 -6.35
C GLU A 98 -7.23 -1.79 -5.78
N TYR A 99 -5.91 -1.68 -5.83
CA TYR A 99 -5.15 -0.50 -5.48
C TYR A 99 -5.53 0.70 -6.36
N ALA A 100 -5.61 0.51 -7.68
CA ALA A 100 -6.03 1.57 -8.61
C ALA A 100 -7.48 2.03 -8.37
N LEU A 101 -8.39 1.11 -8.07
CA LEU A 101 -9.78 1.43 -7.71
C LEU A 101 -9.84 2.25 -6.41
N ARG A 102 -9.06 1.88 -5.41
CA ARG A 102 -8.93 2.59 -4.13
C ARG A 102 -8.33 3.98 -4.34
N ALA A 103 -7.22 4.10 -5.06
CA ALA A 103 -6.52 5.35 -5.33
C ALA A 103 -7.28 6.31 -6.27
N ARG A 104 -8.31 5.85 -6.98
CA ARG A 104 -9.12 6.69 -7.90
C ARG A 104 -9.65 7.94 -7.23
N HIS A 105 -10.05 7.85 -5.95
CA HIS A 105 -10.59 8.99 -5.24
C HIS A 105 -9.55 10.10 -5.10
N LEU A 106 -8.24 9.78 -5.00
CA LEU A 106 -7.13 10.73 -4.88
C LEU A 106 -7.00 11.64 -6.11
N LEU A 107 -7.30 11.10 -7.31
CA LEU A 107 -7.21 11.82 -8.57
C LEU A 107 -8.42 12.74 -8.85
N LYS A 108 -9.60 12.41 -8.33
CA LYS A 108 -10.86 13.13 -8.63
C LYS A 108 -11.02 14.49 -7.95
N GLY A 109 -10.16 14.83 -6.99
CA GLY A 109 -10.30 16.05 -6.16
C GLY A 109 -10.12 17.38 -6.91
N GLY A 110 -9.71 17.36 -8.18
CA GLY A 110 -9.50 18.55 -8.99
C GLY A 110 -10.71 19.07 -9.78
N GLU A 111 -11.77 18.27 -9.94
CA GLU A 111 -12.92 18.65 -10.79
C GLU A 111 -14.00 19.46 -10.04
N GLU A 112 -14.27 19.17 -8.77
CA GLU A 112 -15.36 19.83 -8.01
C GLU A 112 -14.98 21.18 -7.38
N ARG A 113 -13.69 21.51 -7.25
CA ARG A 113 -13.24 22.76 -6.60
C ARG A 113 -12.93 23.91 -7.56
N ARG A 114 -13.03 23.69 -8.88
CA ARG A 114 -12.84 24.77 -9.87
C ARG A 114 -14.07 25.66 -10.04
N SER A 115 -15.19 25.36 -9.38
CA SER A 115 -16.44 26.13 -9.46
C SER A 115 -16.69 27.09 -8.29
N VAL A 116 -15.77 27.22 -7.34
CA VAL A 116 -15.82 28.30 -6.34
C VAL A 116 -14.88 29.40 -6.80
N ARG A 117 -15.44 30.45 -7.42
CA ARG A 117 -14.77 31.75 -7.48
C ARG A 117 -14.63 32.20 -6.03
N VAL A 118 -13.41 32.18 -5.50
CA VAL A 118 -13.09 32.84 -4.24
C VAL A 118 -12.83 34.30 -4.62
N ASP A 119 -13.65 35.20 -4.09
CA ASP A 119 -13.43 36.64 -4.16
C ASP A 119 -12.05 36.96 -3.55
N GLU A 120 -11.28 37.83 -4.20
CA GLU A 120 -9.84 38.06 -3.96
C GLU A 120 -9.49 38.79 -2.63
N ASP A 121 -10.44 38.96 -1.71
CA ASP A 121 -10.27 39.84 -0.54
C ASP A 121 -10.43 39.10 0.80
N GLU A 122 -9.56 38.11 1.08
CA GLU A 122 -9.08 37.67 2.42
C GLU A 122 -8.25 36.38 2.27
N ALA A 123 -7.16 36.46 1.51
CA ALA A 123 -6.12 35.44 1.55
C ALA A 123 -5.10 35.84 2.63
N ASP A 124 -5.47 35.64 3.90
CA ASP A 124 -4.45 35.50 4.94
C ASP A 124 -3.46 34.43 4.46
N GLY A 125 -2.19 34.80 4.39
CA GLY A 125 -1.11 34.03 3.77
C GLY A 125 -0.85 32.71 4.50
N VAL A 126 -1.70 31.71 4.29
CA VAL A 126 -1.41 30.33 4.68
C VAL A 126 -0.26 29.88 3.79
N GLU A 127 0.95 29.82 4.35
CA GLU A 127 2.09 29.18 3.72
C GLU A 127 1.67 27.75 3.35
N LEU A 128 1.36 27.53 2.07
CA LEU A 128 1.05 26.18 1.57
C LEU A 128 2.23 25.29 1.92
N GLY A 129 1.98 24.28 2.76
CA GLY A 129 2.99 23.32 3.16
C GLY A 129 3.75 22.79 1.95
N ASP A 130 5.08 22.74 2.07
CA ASP A 130 6.01 22.34 1.00
C ASP A 130 5.90 20.83 0.69
N HIS A 131 4.76 20.42 0.15
CA HIS A 131 4.50 19.07 -0.34
C HIS A 131 5.36 18.74 -1.57
N ALA A 132 5.94 19.76 -2.23
CA ALA A 132 6.89 19.58 -3.33
C ALA A 132 8.20 18.96 -2.82
N ALA A 133 8.69 19.36 -1.63
CA ALA A 133 9.84 18.72 -1.00
C ALA A 133 9.66 17.20 -0.79
N VAL A 134 8.43 16.75 -0.52
CA VAL A 134 8.11 15.31 -0.40
C VAL A 134 8.27 14.59 -1.74
N LEU A 135 7.81 15.18 -2.84
CA LEU A 135 7.99 14.62 -4.19
C LEU A 135 9.47 14.51 -4.55
N ASP A 136 10.24 15.56 -4.30
CA ASP A 136 11.67 15.59 -4.59
C ASP A 136 12.41 14.50 -3.81
N SER A 137 12.02 14.27 -2.55
CA SER A 137 12.58 13.19 -1.73
C SER A 137 12.41 11.81 -2.38
N PHE A 138 11.24 11.50 -2.97
CA PHE A 138 11.02 10.24 -3.67
C PHE A 138 11.88 10.10 -4.92
N THR A 139 12.13 11.19 -5.64
CA THR A 139 13.01 11.14 -6.82
C THR A 139 14.46 10.83 -6.43
N LEU A 140 14.95 11.41 -5.33
CA LEU A 140 16.29 11.17 -4.80
C LEU A 140 16.43 9.72 -4.30
N MET A 141 15.49 9.27 -3.49
CA MET A 141 15.36 7.92 -2.97
C MET A 141 15.41 6.88 -4.10
N ARG A 142 14.65 7.09 -5.17
CA ARG A 142 14.65 6.24 -6.36
C ARG A 142 16.00 6.18 -7.08
N ARG A 143 16.71 7.31 -7.17
CA ARG A 143 18.06 7.34 -7.75
C ARG A 143 19.07 6.53 -6.95
N CYS A 144 18.89 6.46 -5.62
CA CYS A 144 19.73 5.67 -4.73
C CYS A 144 19.35 4.17 -4.70
N GLY A 145 18.31 3.75 -5.43
CA GLY A 145 17.81 2.37 -5.38
C GLY A 145 17.04 2.03 -4.11
N LEU A 146 16.69 3.04 -3.31
CA LEU A 146 15.92 2.93 -2.07
C LEU A 146 14.59 3.63 -2.31
N ALA A 147 13.60 2.98 -2.91
CA ALA A 147 12.31 3.61 -3.17
C ALA A 147 11.14 2.69 -2.85
N LEU A 148 10.03 3.33 -2.48
CA LEU A 148 8.72 2.71 -2.58
C LEU A 148 8.42 2.38 -4.05
N ASP A 149 7.50 1.46 -4.26
CA ASP A 149 6.98 1.22 -5.60
C ASP A 149 6.40 2.53 -6.19
N PRO A 150 6.58 2.79 -7.49
CA PRO A 150 6.14 4.06 -8.08
C PRO A 150 4.65 4.38 -7.86
N GLU A 151 3.80 3.33 -7.83
CA GLU A 151 2.38 3.45 -7.55
C GLU A 151 2.11 3.82 -6.08
N GLU A 152 2.91 3.30 -5.15
CA GLU A 152 2.86 3.64 -3.72
C GLU A 152 3.36 5.06 -3.49
N ALA A 153 4.51 5.43 -4.05
CA ALA A 153 5.06 6.77 -3.96
C ALA A 153 4.08 7.83 -4.49
N LEU A 154 3.42 7.55 -5.63
CA LEU A 154 2.42 8.45 -6.19
C LEU A 154 1.19 8.60 -5.29
N ALA A 155 0.68 7.51 -4.72
CA ALA A 155 -0.47 7.58 -3.83
C ALA A 155 -0.13 8.34 -2.54
N VAL A 156 1.04 8.07 -1.93
CA VAL A 156 1.52 8.82 -0.76
C VAL A 156 1.65 10.30 -1.10
N ALA A 157 2.24 10.65 -2.24
CA ALA A 157 2.35 12.03 -2.67
C ALA A 157 1.00 12.74 -2.85
N LEU A 158 0.02 12.08 -3.45
CA LEU A 158 -1.33 12.62 -3.62
C LEU A 158 -2.06 12.74 -2.28
N ALA A 159 -1.87 11.78 -1.38
CA ALA A 159 -2.43 11.81 -0.02
C ALA A 159 -1.82 12.95 0.81
N VAL A 160 -0.51 13.19 0.69
CA VAL A 160 0.20 14.31 1.30
C VAL A 160 -0.32 15.65 0.77
N LYS A 161 -0.51 15.77 -0.55
CA LYS A 161 -1.05 16.99 -1.16
C LYS A 161 -2.42 17.34 -0.58
N ARG A 162 -3.31 16.35 -0.43
CA ARG A 162 -4.62 16.55 0.21
C ARG A 162 -4.52 16.90 1.69
N LEU A 163 -3.55 16.32 2.39
CA LEU A 163 -3.30 16.64 3.79
C LEU A 163 -2.86 18.10 3.95
N ALA A 164 -1.97 18.59 3.07
CA ALA A 164 -1.53 19.98 3.06
C ALA A 164 -2.67 20.97 2.76
N GLU A 165 -3.70 20.55 2.02
CA GLU A 165 -4.91 21.37 1.77
C GLU A 165 -5.87 21.42 2.97
N THR A 166 -5.80 20.45 3.89
CA THR A 166 -6.76 20.30 5.00
C THR A 166 -6.20 20.72 6.35
N ARG A 167 -4.88 20.68 6.53
CA ARG A 167 -4.19 21.05 7.78
C ARG A 167 -3.12 22.09 7.51
N THR A 168 -2.96 23.03 8.43
CA THR A 168 -1.88 24.03 8.44
C THR A 168 -0.58 23.41 8.95
N LEU A 169 0.12 22.69 8.08
CA LEU A 169 1.41 22.06 8.37
C LEU A 169 2.53 22.78 7.63
N ILE A 170 3.64 23.06 8.30
CA ILE A 170 4.85 23.64 7.71
C ILE A 170 5.91 22.52 7.52
N ARG A 171 6.73 22.63 6.47
CA ARG A 171 7.92 21.78 6.22
C ARG A 171 7.64 20.28 6.36
N MET A 172 6.73 19.78 5.53
CA MET A 172 6.41 18.36 5.47
C MET A 172 7.56 17.56 4.84
N ARG A 173 7.89 16.42 5.44
CA ARG A 173 8.92 15.49 4.96
C ARG A 173 8.39 14.06 5.02
N PHE A 174 8.65 13.28 3.98
CA PHE A 174 8.44 11.83 4.05
C PHE A 174 9.52 11.21 4.94
N TRP A 175 9.12 10.68 6.10
CA TRP A 175 10.04 10.03 7.03
C TRP A 175 10.35 8.61 6.57
N GLY A 176 9.32 7.85 6.20
CA GLY A 176 9.48 6.46 5.80
C GLY A 176 8.24 5.60 5.99
N LYS A 177 8.44 4.29 5.91
CA LYS A 177 7.42 3.26 6.15
C LYS A 177 7.89 2.31 7.24
N VAL A 178 7.06 2.06 8.24
CA VAL A 178 7.32 1.12 9.33
C VAL A 178 6.45 -0.11 9.14
N LEU A 179 7.10 -1.27 9.02
CA LEU A 179 6.40 -2.53 8.79
C LEU A 179 5.82 -3.09 10.08
N ALA A 180 4.61 -3.63 9.99
CA ALA A 180 3.83 -4.10 11.13
C ALA A 180 3.06 -5.38 10.77
N ARG A 181 2.56 -6.12 11.77
CA ARG A 181 1.88 -7.40 11.55
C ARG A 181 0.49 -7.27 10.92
N GLY A 182 -0.28 -6.27 11.34
CA GLY A 182 -1.66 -6.07 10.90
C GLY A 182 -1.82 -5.03 9.79
N GLY A 183 -0.75 -4.33 9.44
CA GLY A 183 -0.76 -3.27 8.43
C GLY A 183 0.32 -2.24 8.70
N ASP A 184 1.08 -1.91 7.66
CA ASP A 184 2.23 -1.02 7.75
C ASP A 184 1.81 0.42 8.02
N TYR A 185 2.76 1.21 8.50
CA TYR A 185 2.58 2.63 8.78
C TYR A 185 3.42 3.47 7.82
N THR A 186 2.75 4.27 7.00
CA THR A 186 3.38 5.35 6.25
C THR A 186 3.49 6.57 7.15
N VAL A 187 4.68 7.12 7.31
CA VAL A 187 4.99 8.16 8.28
C VAL A 187 5.45 9.44 7.57
N LEU A 188 4.81 10.55 7.92
CA LEU A 188 5.24 11.90 7.58
C LEU A 188 5.73 12.61 8.84
N GLU A 189 6.78 13.40 8.67
CA GLU A 189 7.31 14.33 9.66
C GLU A 189 6.92 15.74 9.22
N ALA A 190 6.42 16.57 10.14
CA ALA A 190 6.06 17.96 9.88
C ALA A 190 6.39 18.85 11.08
N GLU A 191 6.44 20.16 10.84
CA GLU A 191 6.42 21.19 11.89
C GLU A 191 5.04 21.84 11.93
N LEU A 192 4.58 22.20 13.13
CA LEU A 192 3.39 23.02 13.29
C LEU A 192 3.76 24.49 13.13
N THR A 193 2.78 25.32 12.75
CA THR A 193 2.92 26.78 12.79
C THR A 193 3.03 27.23 14.25
N ASP A 194 3.75 28.33 14.52
CA ASP A 194 3.84 28.90 15.87
C ASP A 194 2.43 29.23 16.42
N ASP A 195 1.54 29.75 15.56
CA ASP A 195 0.13 30.00 15.92
C ASP A 195 -0.63 28.74 16.36
N GLU A 196 -0.33 27.59 15.76
CA GLU A 196 -1.00 26.33 16.12
C GLU A 196 -0.43 25.75 17.41
N LEU A 197 0.87 25.97 17.66
CA LEU A 197 1.48 25.65 18.94
C LEU A 197 0.88 26.50 20.07
N ASP A 198 0.73 27.80 19.86
CA ASP A 198 0.13 28.73 20.82
C ASP A 198 -1.32 28.37 21.13
N ARG A 199 -2.13 28.09 20.09
CA ARG A 199 -3.52 27.62 20.26
C ARG A 199 -3.60 26.33 21.07
N ARG A 200 -2.67 25.39 20.85
CA ARG A 200 -2.62 24.14 21.61
C ARG A 200 -2.19 24.41 23.05
N ALA A 201 -1.21 25.29 23.26
CA ALA A 201 -0.77 25.67 24.59
C ALA A 201 -1.94 26.24 25.41
N ASP A 202 -2.75 27.14 24.84
CA ASP A 202 -3.90 27.74 25.53
C ASP A 202 -4.97 26.73 25.97
N LEU A 203 -5.09 25.61 25.26
CA LEU A 203 -6.07 24.55 25.54
C LEU A 203 -5.57 23.51 26.56
N LEU A 204 -4.27 23.50 26.85
CA LEU A 204 -3.60 22.46 27.63
C LEU A 204 -3.19 22.97 29.00
N GLY A 205 -3.13 22.07 29.98
CA GLY A 205 -2.65 22.42 31.32
C GLY A 205 -1.14 22.74 31.31
N PRO A 206 -0.62 23.44 32.33
CA PRO A 206 0.81 23.80 32.41
C PRO A 206 1.76 22.60 32.37
N ALA A 207 1.30 21.42 32.81
CA ALA A 207 2.07 20.17 32.71
C ALA A 207 2.15 19.64 31.28
N GLU A 208 1.09 19.77 30.48
CA GLU A 208 1.03 19.31 29.09
C GLU A 208 1.74 20.30 28.14
N GLN A 209 1.70 21.60 28.45
CA GLN A 209 2.50 22.63 27.77
C GLN A 209 4.01 22.34 27.86
N ALA A 210 4.50 22.05 29.07
CA ALA A 210 5.91 21.70 29.27
C ALA A 210 6.32 20.42 28.51
N GLU A 211 5.37 19.52 28.23
CA GLU A 211 5.62 18.31 27.43
C GLU A 211 5.70 18.62 25.93
N LEU A 212 4.91 19.58 25.43
CA LEU A 212 4.98 20.04 24.03
C LEU A 212 6.25 20.84 23.75
N GLU A 213 6.73 21.61 24.73
CA GLU A 213 7.96 22.38 24.65
C GLU A 213 9.23 21.51 24.76
N ASP A 214 9.09 20.23 25.11
CA ASP A 214 10.21 19.29 25.14
C ASP A 214 10.79 19.11 23.73
N VAL A 215 12.12 19.10 23.64
CA VAL A 215 12.89 18.89 22.39
C VAL A 215 12.45 17.61 21.66
N LEU A 216 11.96 16.62 22.42
CA LEU A 216 11.43 15.37 21.89
C LEU A 216 10.17 15.55 21.01
N ASN A 217 9.34 16.55 21.31
CA ASN A 217 8.03 16.77 20.66
C ASN A 217 8.05 17.95 19.67
N ARG A 218 9.23 18.52 19.38
CA ARG A 218 9.41 19.61 18.40
C ARG A 218 8.89 19.26 17.01
N LYS A 219 8.93 17.98 16.63
CA LYS A 219 8.44 17.48 15.35
C LYS A 219 7.15 16.70 15.56
N VAL A 220 6.20 16.93 14.67
CA VAL A 220 4.94 16.17 14.65
C VAL A 220 5.04 15.05 13.63
N TYR A 221 4.65 13.85 14.05
CA TYR A 221 4.59 12.68 13.19
C TYR A 221 3.15 12.33 12.86
N LEU A 222 2.86 12.25 11.57
CA LEU A 222 1.56 11.88 11.02
C LEU A 222 1.68 10.49 10.39
N VAL A 223 0.75 9.61 10.75
CA VAL A 223 0.78 8.21 10.35
C VAL A 223 -0.49 7.84 9.60
N CYS A 224 -0.32 7.16 8.48
CA CYS A 224 -1.42 6.60 7.69
C CYS A 224 -1.16 5.11 7.41
N SER A 225 -2.16 4.27 7.68
CA SER A 225 -2.07 2.82 7.42
C SER A 225 -2.41 2.44 5.99
N ASP A 226 -3.26 3.23 5.32
CA ASP A 226 -3.65 2.97 3.92
C ASP A 226 -3.71 4.30 3.13
N PRO A 227 -2.57 4.81 2.63
CA PRO A 227 -2.55 6.07 1.88
C PRO A 227 -3.30 5.98 0.55
N CYS A 228 -3.50 4.78 -0.03
CA CYS A 228 -4.20 4.61 -1.31
C CYS A 228 -5.72 4.44 -1.14
N GLY A 229 -6.16 3.83 -0.04
CA GLY A 229 -7.58 3.64 0.31
C GLY A 229 -8.30 4.86 0.87
N GLY A 230 -7.59 5.98 1.04
CA GLY A 230 -8.15 7.17 1.68
C GLY A 230 -8.10 7.08 3.21
N GLY A 231 -7.14 6.32 3.74
CA GLY A 231 -6.88 6.25 5.16
C GLY A 231 -6.59 7.63 5.74
N GLU A 232 -7.15 7.91 6.90
CA GLU A 232 -6.95 9.17 7.60
C GLU A 232 -5.51 9.26 8.13
N TRP A 233 -4.91 10.45 7.99
CA TRP A 233 -3.65 10.78 8.62
C TRP A 233 -3.89 11.08 10.10
N ARG A 234 -3.42 10.19 10.96
CA ARG A 234 -3.51 10.33 12.41
C ARG A 234 -2.21 10.90 12.97
N GLU A 235 -2.33 11.95 13.76
CA GLU A 235 -1.20 12.54 14.47
C GLU A 235 -0.82 11.64 15.65
N LEU A 236 0.48 11.40 15.85
CA LEU A 236 0.94 10.66 17.01
C LEU A 236 0.90 11.53 18.27
N PRO A 237 0.51 10.95 19.43
CA PRO A 237 0.48 11.69 20.68
C PRO A 237 1.89 12.08 21.12
N PRO A 238 2.06 13.19 21.87
CA PRO A 238 3.35 13.58 22.42
C PRO A 238 3.89 12.49 23.36
N ILE A 239 5.22 12.40 23.46
CA ILE A 239 5.90 11.41 24.28
C ILE A 239 6.72 12.05 25.40
N ARG A 240 6.90 11.31 26.50
CA ARG A 240 7.78 11.67 27.61
C ARG A 240 9.11 10.95 27.50
N SER A 241 10.15 11.48 28.14
CA SER A 241 11.46 10.81 28.25
C SER A 241 11.36 9.38 28.80
N ALA A 242 10.45 9.13 29.74
CA ALA A 242 10.16 7.79 30.27
C ALA A 242 9.71 6.79 29.19
N HIS A 243 8.95 7.25 28.18
CA HIS A 243 8.56 6.40 27.04
C HIS A 243 9.78 6.00 26.20
N VAL A 244 10.73 6.91 25.98
CA VAL A 244 11.96 6.62 25.23
C VAL A 244 12.85 5.63 25.98
N VAL A 245 12.99 5.79 27.30
CA VAL A 245 13.74 4.86 28.15
C VAL A 245 13.07 3.48 28.15
N ALA A 246 11.76 3.41 28.34
CA ALA A 246 11.01 2.16 28.28
C ALA A 246 11.15 1.48 26.91
N ALA A 247 11.03 2.24 25.81
CA ALA A 247 11.18 1.72 24.45
C ALA A 247 12.59 1.15 24.16
N ARG A 248 13.62 1.62 24.88
CA ARG A 248 14.99 1.09 24.80
C ARG A 248 15.17 -0.19 25.61
N ALA A 249 14.48 -0.31 26.74
CA ALA A 249 14.55 -1.45 27.64
C ALA A 249 13.74 -2.66 27.16
N LEU A 250 12.93 -2.52 26.11
CA LEU A 250 12.22 -3.63 25.47
C LEU A 250 13.23 -4.61 24.86
N ASP A 251 13.47 -5.70 25.58
CA ASP A 251 14.43 -6.74 25.25
C ASP A 251 13.82 -7.75 24.26
N THR A 252 14.34 -7.76 23.03
CA THR A 252 14.27 -8.82 21.99
C THR A 252 12.97 -9.62 21.79
N SER A 253 12.04 -9.00 21.09
CA SER A 253 11.65 -9.34 19.71
C SER A 253 11.35 -7.97 19.11
N PRO A 254 11.38 -7.70 17.78
CA PRO A 254 10.60 -6.57 17.31
C PRO A 254 9.24 -6.75 17.97
N ALA A 255 8.84 -5.83 18.85
CA ALA A 255 7.46 -5.72 19.26
C ALA A 255 6.81 -5.38 17.94
N LEU A 256 6.47 -6.43 17.19
CA LEU A 256 6.04 -6.35 15.83
C LEU A 256 4.77 -5.56 15.98
N LEU A 257 4.89 -4.27 15.63
CA LEU A 257 3.82 -3.31 15.76
C LEU A 257 2.57 -4.01 15.23
N SER A 258 1.52 -4.03 16.02
CA SER A 258 0.32 -4.78 15.67
C SER A 258 -0.34 -4.19 14.42
N GLY A 259 0.00 -2.95 14.04
CA GLY A 259 -0.69 -2.21 12.98
C GLY A 259 -1.91 -1.48 13.52
N ARG A 260 -2.10 -1.45 14.85
CA ARG A 260 -3.16 -0.71 15.53
C ARG A 260 -2.55 0.27 16.54
N LEU A 261 -2.71 1.57 16.27
CA LEU A 261 -2.14 2.64 17.09
C LEU A 261 -2.66 2.62 18.55
N ASP A 262 -3.90 2.17 18.74
CA ASP A 262 -4.56 2.13 20.06
C ASP A 262 -4.27 0.84 20.85
N ALA A 263 -3.51 -0.10 20.27
CA ALA A 263 -3.19 -1.35 20.94
C ALA A 263 -2.28 -1.12 22.14
N GLN A 264 -2.51 -1.84 23.24
CA GLN A 264 -1.61 -1.83 24.38
C GLN A 264 -0.39 -2.71 24.09
N VAL A 265 0.79 -2.15 24.32
CA VAL A 265 2.06 -2.87 24.14
C VAL A 265 2.45 -3.52 25.47
N ARG A 266 2.86 -4.79 25.40
CA ARG A 266 3.37 -5.51 26.58
C ARG A 266 4.68 -4.87 27.06
N ASP A 267 4.82 -4.71 28.37
CA ASP A 267 6.03 -4.16 29.02
C ASP A 267 6.38 -2.72 28.61
N PHE A 268 5.38 -1.98 28.11
CA PHE A 268 5.49 -0.56 27.78
C PHE A 268 4.36 0.22 28.47
N PRO A 269 4.64 1.40 29.03
CA PRO A 269 3.71 2.12 29.91
C PRO A 269 2.50 2.75 29.18
N ALA A 270 2.46 2.70 27.84
CA ALA A 270 1.44 3.38 27.05
C ALA A 270 1.00 2.55 25.82
N THR A 271 0.32 3.19 24.86
CA THR A 271 -0.17 2.55 23.63
C THR A 271 0.93 2.38 22.58
N GLU A 272 0.62 1.61 21.54
CA GLU A 272 1.46 1.42 20.36
C GLU A 272 1.79 2.74 19.65
N ALA A 273 0.88 3.73 19.64
CA ALA A 273 1.14 5.06 19.11
C ALA A 273 2.33 5.75 19.80
N HIS A 274 2.38 5.67 21.14
CA HIS A 274 3.48 6.23 21.93
C HIS A 274 4.78 5.44 21.74
N LEU A 275 4.69 4.11 21.59
CA LEU A 275 5.85 3.29 21.25
C LEU A 275 6.40 3.67 19.87
N LEU A 276 5.53 3.77 18.86
CA LEU A 276 5.90 4.15 17.50
C LEU A 276 6.59 5.51 17.50
N HIS A 277 5.99 6.52 18.13
CA HIS A 277 6.59 7.84 18.23
C HIS A 277 7.97 7.79 18.92
N ALA A 278 8.10 7.06 20.04
CA ALA A 278 9.39 6.88 20.70
C ALA A 278 10.45 6.22 19.81
N GLN A 279 10.08 5.24 18.98
CA GLN A 279 10.99 4.62 18.01
C GLN A 279 11.37 5.58 16.89
N LEU A 280 10.42 6.34 16.35
CA LEU A 280 10.68 7.35 15.31
C LEU A 280 11.70 8.38 15.79
N VAL A 281 11.51 8.94 16.99
CA VAL A 281 12.44 9.90 17.58
C VAL A 281 13.84 9.30 17.76
N ARG A 282 13.93 8.05 18.25
CA ARG A 282 15.22 7.36 18.40
C ARG A 282 15.94 7.16 17.07
N ILE A 283 15.22 6.73 16.04
CA ILE A 283 15.78 6.50 14.70
C ILE A 283 16.18 7.84 14.08
N THR A 284 15.34 8.87 14.18
CA THR A 284 15.67 10.21 13.69
C THR A 284 16.91 10.76 14.38
N ALA A 285 17.02 10.65 15.70
CA ALA A 285 18.20 11.10 16.45
C ALA A 285 19.49 10.35 16.08
N ALA A 286 19.40 9.07 15.71
CA ALA A 286 20.56 8.25 15.36
C ALA A 286 20.95 8.31 13.87
N CYS A 287 19.99 8.55 12.98
CA CYS A 287 20.16 8.40 11.54
C CYS A 287 20.00 9.70 10.74
N ALA A 288 19.55 10.79 11.36
CA ALA A 288 19.50 12.09 10.69
C ALA A 288 20.92 12.60 10.44
N VAL A 289 21.26 12.77 9.17
CA VAL A 289 22.57 13.25 8.71
C VAL A 289 22.39 14.38 7.72
N SER A 290 23.38 15.27 7.65
CA SER A 290 23.45 16.34 6.67
C SER A 290 24.85 16.43 6.06
N PRO A 291 24.98 16.96 4.83
CA PRO A 291 26.29 17.16 4.22
C PRO A 291 27.18 18.08 5.08
N ALA A 292 28.47 17.76 5.13
CA ALA A 292 29.43 18.58 5.86
C ALA A 292 29.45 20.02 5.33
N GLY A 293 29.37 21.00 6.23
CA GLY A 293 29.33 22.43 5.88
C GLY A 293 27.95 22.99 5.55
N ALA A 294 26.89 22.17 5.53
CA ALA A 294 25.52 22.65 5.31
C ALA A 294 24.97 23.47 6.48
N PHE A 295 25.43 23.20 7.70
CA PHE A 295 24.98 23.87 8.92
C PHE A 295 26.17 24.44 9.69
N THR A 296 25.98 25.63 10.25
CA THR A 296 26.87 26.24 11.23
C THR A 296 26.19 26.21 12.60
N ARG A 297 26.94 25.84 13.63
CA ARG A 297 26.42 25.87 15.01
C ARG A 297 26.22 27.32 15.40
N SER A 298 25.01 27.68 15.83
CA SER A 298 24.75 28.99 16.40
C SER A 298 25.60 29.19 17.66
N PRO A 299 26.06 30.43 17.95
CA PRO A 299 26.72 30.70 19.21
C PRO A 299 25.78 30.31 20.38
N PRO A 300 26.34 29.80 21.50
CA PRO A 300 25.53 29.44 22.66
C PRO A 300 24.79 30.67 23.16
N THR A 301 23.48 30.55 23.31
CA THR A 301 22.65 31.62 23.89
C THR A 301 22.78 31.54 25.41
N SER A 302 22.54 32.64 26.13
CA SER A 302 22.64 32.68 27.60
C SER A 302 21.82 31.60 28.33
N GLN A 303 20.80 31.02 27.68
CA GLN A 303 20.04 29.88 28.18
C GLN A 303 20.82 28.55 28.15
N ASP A 304 21.78 28.36 27.24
CA ASP A 304 22.58 27.13 27.12
C ASP A 304 23.71 27.04 28.16
N LEU A 305 24.09 28.17 28.76
CA LEU A 305 25.19 28.29 29.73
C LEU A 305 24.73 28.07 31.19
N ALA A 306 23.44 27.89 31.42
CA ALA A 306 22.85 27.72 32.75
C ALA A 306 22.50 26.27 33.10
N GLY A 307 22.78 25.31 32.22
CA GLY A 307 22.52 23.87 32.39
C GLY A 307 23.75 23.06 32.78
#